data_AF-A0A940ZFL4-F1
#
_entry.id   AF-A0A940ZFL4-F1
#
_cell.length_a   1.000
_cell.length_b   1.000
_cell.length_c   1.000
_cell.angle_alpha   90.00
_cell.angle_beta   90.00
_cell.angle_gamma   90.00
#
_symmetry.space_group_name_H-M   'P 1'
#
loop_
_entity.id
_entity.type
_entity.pdbx_description
1 polymer ?
#
loop_
_entity_poly.entity_id
_entity_poly.type
_entity_poly.pdbx_seq_one_letter_code
_entity_poly.pdbx_strand_id
1 'polypeptide(L)'
;MTKKMDALEYHSMGRKGKIEVVSTKPCQTARDLSLAYSPGVAEPCLEIEKNPEDAYKYTAKGNLVAVVSNGTAVLGLGNLGALAGKPVMEGKGVLFKRFADIDVFDIELDTEDPDEIIRACQLLEPTFGGINLEDIKAPECFYIEEKLKETMKIPVFHDDQHGTAIISSAGLINALLLTGKSIGEIRLVVNGAGASAIACANLAISLGLKPKNLIMCDTQGVIYKGRIEGMTKYKERFAVDTALRTLEEAAVG
;
A
#
# COMPACT_ATOMS: atom_id res chain seq x y z
N MET A 1 10.13 -6.86 29.21
CA MET A 1 9.53 -5.61 29.74
C MET A 1 10.13 -4.34 29.12
N THR A 2 11.26 -4.38 28.41
CA THR A 2 11.94 -3.18 27.86
C THR A 2 11.31 -2.66 26.55
N LYS A 3 11.15 -3.51 25.52
CA LYS A 3 10.71 -3.08 24.17
C LYS A 3 9.39 -2.30 24.10
N LYS A 4 8.42 -2.59 24.99
CA LYS A 4 7.13 -1.89 25.02
C LYS A 4 7.29 -0.46 25.53
N MET A 5 8.04 -0.28 26.61
CA MET A 5 8.28 1.04 27.19
C MET A 5 9.06 1.89 26.19
N ASP A 6 10.12 1.33 25.61
CA ASP A 6 10.96 2.01 24.61
C ASP A 6 10.11 2.49 23.42
N ALA A 7 9.19 1.67 22.91
CA ALA A 7 8.32 2.06 21.81
C ALA A 7 7.36 3.21 22.18
N LEU A 8 6.76 3.17 23.38
CA LEU A 8 5.85 4.23 23.83
C LEU A 8 6.60 5.53 24.13
N GLU A 9 7.78 5.43 24.74
CA GLU A 9 8.66 6.57 25.00
C GLU A 9 9.11 7.21 23.68
N TYR A 10 9.54 6.41 22.71
CA TYR A 10 9.94 6.89 21.38
C TYR A 10 8.87 7.77 20.70
N HIS A 11 7.58 7.42 20.83
CA HIS A 11 6.47 8.18 20.24
C HIS A 11 6.03 9.40 21.07
N SER A 12 6.38 9.47 22.36
CA SER A 12 5.88 10.49 23.29
C SER A 12 6.93 11.49 23.76
N MET A 13 8.22 11.14 23.66
CA MET A 13 9.32 12.02 24.06
C MET A 13 9.45 13.22 23.11
N GLY A 14 9.79 14.39 23.65
CA GLY A 14 10.01 15.60 22.85
C GLY A 14 8.77 16.04 22.07
N ARG A 15 8.91 16.23 20.75
CA ARG A 15 7.79 16.46 19.84
C ARG A 15 7.08 15.12 19.63
N LYS A 16 5.81 15.04 20.03
CA LYS A 16 4.98 13.82 19.93
C LYS A 16 4.77 13.40 18.48
N GLY A 17 4.62 12.10 18.26
CA GLY A 17 4.52 11.52 16.92
C GLY A 17 5.88 11.45 16.24
N LYS A 18 5.89 11.14 14.95
CA LYS A 18 7.14 10.89 14.19
C LYS A 18 7.36 11.84 13.02
N ILE A 19 6.45 12.78 12.80
CA ILE A 19 6.46 13.67 11.65
C ILE A 19 6.34 15.14 12.05
N GLU A 20 6.87 16.02 11.21
CA GLU A 20 6.68 17.46 11.30
C GLU A 20 6.68 18.08 9.90
N VAL A 21 6.08 19.26 9.76
CA VAL A 21 6.11 20.04 8.52
C VAL A 21 7.13 21.16 8.68
N VAL A 22 8.10 21.22 7.78
CA VAL A 22 9.18 22.21 7.80
C VAL A 22 9.19 22.98 6.48
N SER A 23 9.30 24.31 6.57
CA SER A 23 9.37 25.17 5.38
C SER A 23 10.68 24.93 4.61
N THR A 24 10.57 24.70 3.30
CA THR A 24 11.73 24.50 2.43
C THR A 24 12.28 25.80 1.83
N LYS A 25 11.58 26.92 2.02
CA LYS A 25 11.95 28.25 1.54
C LYS A 25 12.20 29.20 2.72
N PRO A 26 13.04 30.26 2.55
CA PRO A 26 13.21 31.30 3.55
C PRO A 26 11.87 31.91 3.99
N CYS A 27 11.77 32.27 5.27
CA CYS A 27 10.57 32.85 5.86
C CYS A 27 10.92 33.87 6.97
N GLN A 28 12.11 34.47 6.91
CA GLN A 28 12.67 35.28 8.01
C GLN A 28 12.47 36.79 7.82
N THR A 29 12.34 37.24 6.58
CA THR A 29 12.18 38.67 6.26
C THR A 29 10.78 38.99 5.75
N ALA A 30 10.41 40.28 5.79
CA ALA A 30 9.15 40.76 5.20
C ALA A 30 9.06 40.42 3.70
N ARG A 31 10.19 40.47 2.99
CA ARG A 31 10.26 40.06 1.58
C ARG A 31 9.96 38.56 1.43
N ASP A 32 10.58 37.71 2.25
CA ASP A 32 10.35 36.27 2.19
C ASP A 32 8.88 35.92 2.41
N LEU A 33 8.27 36.51 3.45
CA LEU A 33 6.85 36.32 3.75
C LEU A 33 5.94 36.83 2.64
N SER A 34 6.29 37.93 1.98
CA SER A 34 5.54 38.46 0.84
C SER A 34 5.61 37.58 -0.41
N LEU A 35 6.64 36.74 -0.53
CA LEU A 35 6.79 35.75 -1.60
C LEU A 35 6.12 34.42 -1.24
N ALA A 36 6.29 33.97 0.01
CA ALA A 36 5.68 32.73 0.50
C ALA A 36 4.15 32.85 0.61
N TYR A 37 3.64 34.06 0.79
CA TYR A 37 2.21 34.35 0.88
C TYR A 37 1.85 35.60 0.07
N SER A 38 0.93 36.42 0.55
CA SER A 38 0.45 37.59 -0.18
C SER A 38 1.48 38.73 -0.20
N PRO A 39 1.63 39.43 -1.35
CA PRO A 39 0.91 39.23 -2.61
C PRO A 39 1.57 38.22 -3.56
N GLY A 40 2.82 37.81 -3.33
CA GLY A 40 3.63 37.06 -4.30
C GLY A 40 3.12 35.67 -4.65
N VAL A 41 2.42 35.00 -3.73
CA VAL A 41 1.81 33.68 -3.97
C VAL A 41 0.73 33.69 -5.07
N ALA A 42 0.19 34.85 -5.42
CA ALA A 42 -0.78 34.98 -6.51
C ALA A 42 -0.19 34.57 -7.87
N GLU A 43 1.09 34.85 -8.11
CA GLU A 43 1.76 34.58 -9.39
C GLU A 43 1.76 33.07 -9.74
N PRO A 44 2.27 32.15 -8.89
CA PRO A 44 2.19 30.72 -9.18
C PRO A 44 0.74 30.22 -9.27
N CYS A 45 -0.22 30.79 -8.53
CA CYS A 45 -1.63 30.42 -8.67
C CYS A 45 -2.17 30.74 -10.07
N LEU A 46 -1.90 31.93 -10.60
CA LEU A 46 -2.34 32.34 -11.94
C LEU A 46 -1.65 31.54 -13.05
N GLU A 47 -0.38 31.14 -12.86
CA GLU A 47 0.29 30.26 -13.81
C GLU A 47 -0.31 28.84 -13.82
N ILE A 48 -0.65 28.28 -12.64
CA ILE A 48 -1.32 26.98 -12.53
C ILE A 48 -2.74 27.03 -13.12
N GLU A 49 -3.47 28.15 -12.94
CA GLU A 49 -4.78 28.35 -13.56
C GLU A 49 -4.69 28.27 -15.10
N LYS A 50 -3.67 28.90 -15.69
CA LYS A 50 -3.42 28.86 -17.14
C LYS A 50 -2.97 27.47 -17.61
N ASN A 51 -2.15 26.79 -16.81
CA ASN A 51 -1.59 25.48 -17.12
C ASN A 51 -1.55 24.60 -15.86
N PRO A 52 -2.52 23.71 -15.64
CA PRO A 52 -2.60 22.88 -14.43
C PRO A 52 -1.36 22.02 -14.15
N GLU A 53 -0.60 21.63 -15.18
CA GLU A 53 0.63 20.84 -15.02
C GLU A 53 1.74 21.62 -14.29
N ASP A 54 1.71 22.95 -14.29
CA ASP A 54 2.66 23.78 -13.54
C ASP A 54 2.50 23.60 -12.01
N ALA A 55 1.47 22.90 -11.54
CA ALA A 55 1.38 22.44 -10.15
C ALA A 55 2.60 21.56 -9.78
N TYR A 56 3.12 20.75 -10.69
CA TYR A 56 4.34 19.96 -10.48
C TYR A 56 5.61 20.81 -10.44
N LYS A 57 5.57 22.04 -10.96
CA LYS A 57 6.70 22.97 -11.01
C LYS A 57 6.73 23.90 -9.79
N TYR A 58 5.58 24.44 -9.39
CA TYR A 58 5.48 25.49 -8.37
C TYR A 58 5.02 25.00 -7.01
N THR A 59 4.69 23.71 -6.85
CA THR A 59 4.23 23.15 -5.57
C THR A 59 5.00 21.87 -5.21
N ALA A 60 4.74 21.34 -4.02
CA ALA A 60 5.29 20.05 -3.58
C ALA A 60 4.62 18.83 -4.23
N LYS A 61 3.58 19.01 -5.07
CA LYS A 61 2.77 17.91 -5.65
C LYS A 61 3.63 16.79 -6.24
N GLY A 62 4.71 17.13 -6.95
CA GLY A 62 5.58 16.14 -7.60
C GLY A 62 6.35 15.21 -6.65
N ASN A 63 6.53 15.58 -5.39
CA ASN A 63 7.23 14.78 -4.38
C ASN A 63 6.33 14.33 -3.22
N LEU A 64 5.06 14.74 -3.21
CA LEU A 64 4.14 14.52 -2.09
C LEU A 64 3.23 13.32 -2.36
N VAL A 65 3.27 12.33 -1.47
CA VAL A 65 2.43 11.12 -1.51
C VAL A 65 1.47 11.12 -0.33
N ALA A 66 0.22 10.71 -0.57
CA ALA A 66 -0.71 10.40 0.53
C ALA A 66 -0.54 8.94 0.94
N VAL A 67 -0.28 8.68 2.22
CA VAL A 67 -0.44 7.34 2.79
C VAL A 67 -1.85 7.27 3.37
N VAL A 68 -2.75 6.56 2.68
CA VAL A 68 -4.18 6.52 3.00
C VAL A 68 -4.53 5.16 3.63
N SER A 69 -5.20 5.20 4.77
CA SER A 69 -5.69 4.01 5.46
C SER A 69 -7.00 4.30 6.20
N ASN A 70 -7.80 3.27 6.44
CA ASN A 70 -8.92 3.31 7.40
C ASN A 70 -8.65 2.47 8.66
N GLY A 71 -7.46 1.89 8.79
CA GLY A 71 -7.05 1.10 9.95
C GLY A 71 -7.80 -0.22 10.12
N THR A 72 -8.37 -0.77 9.05
CA THR A 72 -9.14 -2.02 9.10
C THR A 72 -8.29 -3.29 9.07
N ALA A 73 -7.01 -3.19 8.70
CA ALA A 73 -6.08 -4.31 8.68
C ALA A 73 -4.67 -3.93 9.17
N VAL A 74 -4.60 -3.24 10.31
CA VAL A 74 -3.33 -2.74 10.85
C VAL A 74 -2.41 -3.90 11.25
N LEU A 75 -1.35 -4.11 10.47
CA LEU A 75 -0.37 -5.18 10.71
C LEU A 75 -1.06 -6.56 10.89
N GLY A 76 -0.70 -7.31 11.94
CA GLY A 76 -1.39 -8.53 12.36
C GLY A 76 -2.45 -8.30 13.45
N LEU A 77 -2.84 -7.05 13.72
CA LEU A 77 -3.74 -6.67 14.81
C LEU A 77 -5.21 -6.58 14.35
N GLY A 78 -5.44 -6.58 13.04
CA GLY A 78 -6.78 -6.52 12.45
C GLY A 78 -7.34 -5.10 12.44
N ASN A 79 -8.66 -5.00 12.59
CA ASN A 79 -9.35 -3.71 12.58
C ASN A 79 -9.18 -3.00 13.93
N LEU A 80 -8.34 -1.97 13.96
CA LEU A 80 -8.17 -1.09 15.12
C LEU A 80 -8.85 0.27 14.94
N GLY A 81 -9.36 0.54 13.74
CA GLY A 81 -9.88 1.84 13.34
C GLY A 81 -8.78 2.85 12.99
N ALA A 82 -9.19 3.93 12.33
CA ALA A 82 -8.34 4.92 11.72
C ALA A 82 -7.32 5.53 12.72
N LEU A 83 -7.79 5.99 13.88
CA LEU A 83 -6.93 6.66 14.88
C LEU A 83 -5.86 5.75 15.47
N ALA A 84 -6.18 4.47 15.73
CA ALA A 84 -5.22 3.53 16.29
C ALA A 84 -4.19 3.07 15.24
N GLY A 85 -4.53 3.14 13.94
CA GLY A 85 -3.61 2.91 12.83
C GLY A 85 -2.61 4.04 12.59
N LYS A 86 -2.91 5.27 13.04
CA LYS A 86 -2.09 6.48 12.81
C LYS A 86 -0.59 6.30 13.08
N PRO A 87 -0.15 5.67 14.20
CA PRO A 87 1.28 5.45 14.40
C PRO A 87 1.91 4.63 13.27
N VAL A 88 1.22 3.67 12.67
CA VAL A 88 1.79 2.90 11.55
C VAL A 88 1.95 3.79 10.32
N MET A 89 0.96 4.64 10.02
CA MET A 89 0.96 5.55 8.88
C MET A 89 2.06 6.63 8.99
N GLU A 90 2.21 7.26 10.16
CA GLU A 90 3.35 8.15 10.41
C GLU A 90 4.70 7.41 10.20
N GLY A 91 4.75 6.15 10.61
CA GLY A 91 5.91 5.28 10.39
C GLY A 91 6.22 5.09 8.91
N LYS A 92 5.20 4.85 8.08
CA LYS A 92 5.36 4.77 6.62
C LYS A 92 5.90 6.08 6.05
N GLY A 93 5.39 7.22 6.50
CA GLY A 93 5.93 8.53 6.11
C GLY A 93 7.43 8.69 6.40
N VAL A 94 7.88 8.27 7.59
CA VAL A 94 9.31 8.25 7.94
C VAL A 94 10.12 7.38 6.99
N LEU A 95 9.62 6.20 6.60
CA LEU A 95 10.32 5.29 5.69
C LEU A 95 10.42 5.87 4.28
N PHE A 96 9.32 6.42 3.73
CA PHE A 96 9.30 7.11 2.45
C PHE A 96 10.36 8.23 2.40
N LYS A 97 10.38 9.07 3.44
CA LYS A 97 11.35 10.17 3.51
C LYS A 97 12.78 9.67 3.66
N ARG A 98 13.01 8.72 4.56
CA ARG A 98 14.36 8.26 4.90
C ARG A 98 15.07 7.53 3.77
N PHE A 99 14.33 6.73 2.99
CA PHE A 99 14.89 5.83 1.98
C PHE A 99 14.75 6.34 0.54
N ALA A 100 13.79 7.22 0.26
CA ALA A 100 13.52 7.70 -1.10
C ALA A 100 13.39 9.22 -1.23
N ASP A 101 13.54 9.97 -0.13
CA ASP A 101 13.32 11.43 -0.08
C ASP A 101 11.92 11.90 -0.52
N ILE A 102 10.92 11.02 -0.35
CA ILE A 102 9.52 11.31 -0.67
C ILE A 102 8.84 11.96 0.54
N ASP A 103 8.15 13.08 0.32
CA ASP A 103 7.36 13.74 1.35
C ASP A 103 5.98 13.06 1.46
N VAL A 104 5.48 12.92 2.68
CA VAL A 104 4.24 12.18 2.95
C VAL A 104 3.32 12.97 3.86
N PHE A 105 2.02 12.94 3.53
CA PHE A 105 0.97 13.10 4.54
C PHE A 105 0.25 11.78 4.76
N ASP A 106 0.14 11.39 6.01
CA ASP A 106 -0.70 10.30 6.47
C ASP A 106 -2.16 10.76 6.60
N ILE A 107 -3.07 10.00 6.01
CA ILE A 107 -4.49 10.31 5.87
C ILE A 107 -5.30 9.13 6.40
N GLU A 108 -5.67 9.21 7.68
CA GLU A 108 -6.54 8.22 8.33
C GLU A 108 -8.02 8.58 8.12
N LEU A 109 -8.75 7.75 7.37
CA LEU A 109 -10.17 7.93 7.07
C LEU A 109 -11.02 7.09 8.02
N ASP A 110 -11.87 7.73 8.83
CA ASP A 110 -12.78 7.05 9.76
C ASP A 110 -14.06 6.56 9.06
N THR A 111 -13.88 5.65 8.10
CA THR A 111 -14.96 5.00 7.36
C THR A 111 -14.58 3.59 6.93
N GLU A 112 -15.55 2.67 6.99
CA GLU A 112 -15.42 1.33 6.42
C GLU A 112 -16.06 1.22 5.03
N ASP A 113 -16.72 2.28 4.54
CA ASP A 113 -17.31 2.30 3.21
C ASP A 113 -16.22 2.49 2.13
N PRO A 114 -15.98 1.51 1.25
CA PRO A 114 -14.97 1.62 0.22
C PRO A 114 -15.24 2.79 -0.76
N ASP A 115 -16.51 3.12 -1.04
CA ASP A 115 -16.86 4.19 -1.97
C ASP A 115 -16.54 5.58 -1.36
N GLU A 116 -16.65 5.72 -0.03
CA GLU A 116 -16.21 6.94 0.67
C GLU A 116 -14.70 7.11 0.63
N ILE A 117 -13.93 6.03 0.80
CA ILE A 117 -12.46 6.04 0.66
C ILE A 117 -12.06 6.42 -0.76
N ILE A 118 -12.70 5.80 -1.76
CA ILE A 118 -12.46 6.10 -3.18
C ILE A 118 -12.71 7.59 -3.44
N ARG A 119 -13.85 8.10 -2.99
CA ARG A 119 -14.22 9.51 -3.15
C ARG A 119 -13.25 10.45 -2.46
N ALA A 120 -12.80 10.12 -1.25
CA ALA A 120 -11.82 10.92 -0.51
C ALA A 120 -10.50 11.03 -1.29
N CYS A 121 -9.97 9.91 -1.79
CA CYS A 121 -8.76 9.90 -2.61
C CYS A 121 -8.92 10.73 -3.90
N GLN A 122 -10.06 10.62 -4.59
CA GLN A 122 -10.34 11.42 -5.80
C GLN A 122 -10.41 12.92 -5.51
N LEU A 123 -11.03 13.32 -4.39
CA LEU A 123 -11.09 14.73 -3.99
C LEU A 123 -9.71 15.30 -3.62
N LEU A 124 -8.81 14.44 -3.12
CA LEU A 124 -7.45 14.80 -2.75
C LEU A 124 -6.45 14.73 -3.92
N GLU A 125 -6.86 14.22 -5.09
CA GLU A 125 -5.99 14.08 -6.27
C GLU A 125 -5.21 15.36 -6.65
N PRO A 126 -5.76 16.59 -6.56
CA PRO A 126 -5.00 17.80 -6.86
C PRO A 126 -3.79 18.02 -5.95
N THR A 127 -3.83 17.57 -4.69
CA THR A 127 -2.77 17.78 -3.69
C THR A 127 -1.56 16.87 -3.89
N PHE A 128 -1.80 15.61 -4.26
CA PHE A 128 -0.78 14.57 -4.21
C PHE A 128 -0.25 14.20 -5.59
N GLY A 129 1.01 13.77 -5.65
CA GLY A 129 1.65 13.17 -6.83
C GLY A 129 1.42 11.67 -6.94
N GLY A 130 0.97 11.03 -5.85
CA GLY A 130 0.58 9.63 -5.81
C GLY A 130 -0.18 9.26 -4.53
N ILE A 131 -0.90 8.14 -4.57
CA ILE A 131 -1.62 7.56 -3.44
C ILE A 131 -1.00 6.21 -3.08
N ASN A 132 -0.58 6.05 -1.83
CA ASN A 132 -0.19 4.78 -1.23
C ASN A 132 -1.32 4.29 -0.31
N LEU A 133 -2.04 3.25 -0.71
CA LEU A 133 -3.04 2.58 0.13
C LEU A 133 -2.33 1.63 1.10
N GLU A 134 -2.75 1.64 2.36
CA GLU A 134 -2.07 0.92 3.44
C GLU A 134 -3.09 0.36 4.46
N ASP A 135 -2.86 -0.86 4.95
CA ASP A 135 -3.61 -1.45 6.07
C ASP A 135 -5.15 -1.44 5.89
N ILE A 136 -5.64 -1.68 4.66
CA ILE A 136 -7.07 -1.81 4.32
C ILE A 136 -7.41 -3.30 4.16
N LYS A 137 -8.48 -3.75 4.81
CA LYS A 137 -8.89 -5.16 4.80
C LYS A 137 -9.28 -5.64 3.40
N ALA A 138 -9.04 -6.93 3.15
CA ALA A 138 -9.60 -7.63 2.00
C ALA A 138 -11.02 -8.13 2.31
N PRO A 139 -11.93 -8.19 1.32
CA PRO A 139 -11.69 -7.95 -0.11
C PRO A 139 -11.81 -6.49 -0.58
N GLU A 140 -12.19 -5.56 0.30
CA GLU A 140 -12.48 -4.16 -0.04
C GLU A 140 -11.25 -3.44 -0.63
N CYS A 141 -10.06 -3.73 -0.13
CA CYS A 141 -8.80 -3.18 -0.62
C CYS A 141 -8.59 -3.37 -2.14
N PHE A 142 -9.05 -4.51 -2.68
CA PHE A 142 -8.94 -4.80 -4.11
C PHE A 142 -9.87 -3.90 -4.93
N TYR A 143 -11.12 -3.77 -4.49
CA TYR A 143 -12.11 -2.92 -5.17
C TYR A 143 -11.68 -1.45 -5.14
N ILE A 144 -11.21 -0.96 -3.98
CA ILE A 144 -10.71 0.41 -3.83
C ILE A 144 -9.55 0.67 -4.79
N GLU A 145 -8.54 -0.20 -4.81
CA GLU A 145 -7.37 -0.02 -5.66
C GLU A 145 -7.73 -0.11 -7.16
N GLU A 146 -8.53 -1.10 -7.56
CA GLU A 146 -9.01 -1.26 -8.94
C GLU A 146 -9.72 0.02 -9.40
N LYS A 147 -10.64 0.54 -8.58
CA LYS A 147 -11.42 1.72 -8.94
C LYS A 147 -10.59 2.99 -8.99
N LEU A 148 -9.65 3.17 -8.06
CA LEU A 148 -8.78 4.33 -8.03
C LEU A 148 -7.81 4.34 -9.22
N LYS A 149 -7.22 3.19 -9.58
CA LYS A 149 -6.38 3.05 -10.78
C LYS A 149 -7.14 3.34 -12.09
N GLU A 150 -8.43 3.02 -12.14
CA GLU A 150 -9.28 3.31 -13.30
C GLU A 150 -9.64 4.80 -13.44
N THR A 151 -9.75 5.53 -12.32
CA THR A 151 -10.40 6.85 -12.30
C THR A 151 -9.47 8.03 -12.04
N MET A 152 -8.33 7.81 -11.37
CA MET A 152 -7.36 8.85 -11.04
C MET A 152 -6.31 9.02 -12.14
N LYS A 153 -5.71 10.22 -12.22
CA LYS A 153 -4.62 10.54 -13.16
C LYS A 153 -3.23 10.45 -12.53
N ILE A 154 -3.15 10.19 -11.24
CA ILE A 154 -1.90 9.97 -10.50
C ILE A 154 -1.74 8.49 -10.14
N PRO A 155 -0.51 7.98 -9.95
CA PRO A 155 -0.28 6.60 -9.56
C PRO A 155 -0.94 6.26 -8.22
N VAL A 156 -1.57 5.08 -8.19
CA VAL A 156 -2.17 4.48 -6.99
C VAL A 156 -1.51 3.11 -6.76
N PHE A 157 -1.04 2.88 -5.54
CA PHE A 157 -0.31 1.68 -5.18
C PHE A 157 -0.76 1.19 -3.80
N HIS A 158 -1.14 -0.09 -3.69
CA HIS A 158 -1.38 -0.71 -2.39
C HIS A 158 -0.14 -1.48 -1.91
N ASP A 159 0.50 -1.03 -0.83
CA ASP A 159 1.79 -1.59 -0.39
C ASP A 159 1.66 -3.04 0.10
N ASP A 160 0.66 -3.34 0.94
CA ASP A 160 0.45 -4.70 1.45
C ASP A 160 0.23 -5.74 0.33
N GLN A 161 -0.32 -5.31 -0.80
CA GLN A 161 -0.47 -6.16 -1.98
C GLN A 161 0.84 -6.20 -2.77
N HIS A 162 1.16 -5.10 -3.44
CA HIS A 162 2.18 -5.07 -4.48
C HIS A 162 3.59 -4.97 -3.90
N GLY A 163 3.80 -4.22 -2.82
CA GLY A 163 5.08 -4.15 -2.12
C GLY A 163 5.50 -5.53 -1.62
N THR A 164 4.58 -6.23 -0.95
CA THR A 164 4.80 -7.62 -0.51
C THR A 164 5.10 -8.56 -1.67
N ALA A 165 4.37 -8.43 -2.79
CA ALA A 165 4.59 -9.25 -3.98
C ALA A 165 5.98 -9.04 -4.58
N ILE A 166 6.42 -7.79 -4.72
CA ILE A 166 7.72 -7.42 -5.30
C ILE A 166 8.86 -8.02 -4.48
N ILE A 167 8.87 -7.81 -3.16
CA ILE A 167 9.95 -8.31 -2.31
C ILE A 167 9.92 -9.84 -2.19
N SER A 168 8.74 -10.45 -2.11
CA SER A 168 8.59 -11.91 -2.09
C SER A 168 9.11 -12.54 -3.39
N SER A 169 8.81 -11.91 -4.53
CA SER A 169 9.26 -12.39 -5.84
C SER A 169 10.77 -12.21 -6.02
N ALA A 170 11.36 -11.12 -5.53
CA ALA A 170 12.81 -10.94 -5.51
C ALA A 170 13.49 -12.06 -4.68
N GLY A 171 12.92 -12.40 -3.52
CA GLY A 171 13.37 -13.54 -2.71
C GLY A 171 13.25 -14.88 -3.45
N LEU A 172 12.13 -15.12 -4.14
CA LEU A 172 11.91 -16.32 -4.94
C LEU A 172 12.94 -16.45 -6.07
N ILE A 173 13.20 -15.37 -6.82
CA ILE A 173 14.19 -15.34 -7.90
C ILE A 173 15.59 -15.74 -7.37
N ASN A 174 15.99 -15.17 -6.23
CA ASN A 174 17.26 -15.53 -5.60
C ASN A 174 17.30 -16.99 -5.15
N ALA A 175 16.21 -17.51 -4.57
CA ALA A 175 16.13 -18.91 -4.16
C ALA A 175 16.21 -19.88 -5.36
N LEU A 176 15.56 -19.54 -6.48
CA LEU A 176 15.62 -20.30 -7.72
C LEU A 176 17.05 -20.32 -8.28
N LEU A 177 17.73 -19.18 -8.29
CA LEU A 177 19.13 -19.07 -8.71
C LEU A 177 20.05 -19.96 -7.86
N LEU A 178 19.92 -19.90 -6.54
CA LEU A 178 20.75 -20.68 -5.61
C LEU A 178 20.50 -22.19 -5.68
N THR A 179 19.27 -22.59 -6.03
CA THR A 179 18.89 -24.01 -6.13
C THR A 179 19.01 -24.57 -7.54
N GLY A 180 19.37 -23.74 -8.53
CA GLY A 180 19.46 -24.14 -9.94
C GLY A 180 18.11 -24.55 -10.56
N LYS A 181 16.99 -24.08 -10.01
CA LYS A 181 15.63 -24.43 -10.48
C LYS A 181 15.05 -23.33 -11.37
N SER A 182 14.28 -23.72 -12.37
CA SER A 182 13.49 -22.79 -13.17
C SER A 182 12.10 -22.56 -12.55
N ILE A 183 11.61 -21.31 -12.57
CA ILE A 183 10.28 -20.97 -12.04
C ILE A 183 9.15 -21.77 -12.70
N GLY A 184 9.31 -22.14 -13.98
CA GLY A 184 8.32 -22.94 -14.71
C GLY A 184 8.27 -24.41 -14.32
N GLU A 185 9.18 -24.86 -13.44
CA GLU A 185 9.33 -26.27 -13.02
C GLU A 185 9.02 -26.48 -11.54
N ILE A 186 8.98 -25.41 -10.75
CA ILE A 186 8.63 -25.52 -9.33
C ILE A 186 7.13 -25.71 -9.13
N ARG A 187 6.79 -26.30 -7.97
CA ARG A 187 5.46 -26.22 -7.37
C ARG A 187 5.52 -25.21 -6.24
N LEU A 188 4.57 -24.28 -6.22
CA LEU A 188 4.48 -23.24 -5.19
C LEU A 188 3.21 -23.47 -4.37
N VAL A 189 3.37 -23.60 -3.05
CA VAL A 189 2.25 -23.65 -2.11
C VAL A 189 2.19 -22.31 -1.38
N VAL A 190 1.05 -21.63 -1.45
CA VAL A 190 0.81 -20.35 -0.79
C VAL A 190 -0.20 -20.60 0.33
N ASN A 191 0.19 -20.36 1.59
CA ASN A 191 -0.71 -20.46 2.72
C ASN A 191 -1.21 -19.07 3.13
N GLY A 192 -2.50 -18.82 2.92
CA GLY A 192 -3.12 -17.52 2.99
C GLY A 192 -3.75 -17.14 1.65
N ALA A 193 -4.90 -16.47 1.68
CA ALA A 193 -5.64 -16.01 0.50
C ALA A 193 -6.20 -14.59 0.69
N GLY A 194 -5.44 -13.76 1.40
CA GLY A 194 -5.70 -12.32 1.55
C GLY A 194 -4.99 -11.48 0.48
N ALA A 195 -5.01 -10.17 0.67
CA ALA A 195 -4.42 -9.15 -0.20
C ALA A 195 -3.00 -9.50 -0.68
N SER A 196 -2.07 -9.68 0.27
CA SER A 196 -0.66 -9.98 -0.01
C SER A 196 -0.47 -11.31 -0.74
N ALA A 197 -1.10 -12.38 -0.27
CA ALA A 197 -0.95 -13.72 -0.84
C ALA A 197 -1.43 -13.78 -2.30
N ILE A 198 -2.57 -13.15 -2.61
CA ILE A 198 -3.12 -13.06 -3.95
C ILE A 198 -2.17 -12.27 -4.87
N ALA A 199 -1.64 -11.14 -4.40
CA ALA A 199 -0.70 -10.33 -5.16
C ALA A 199 0.63 -11.08 -5.43
N CYS A 200 1.19 -11.76 -4.41
CA CYS A 200 2.38 -12.60 -4.55
C CYS A 200 2.16 -13.72 -5.57
N ALA A 201 1.03 -14.42 -5.49
CA ALA A 201 0.67 -15.50 -6.41
C ALA A 201 0.55 -15.01 -7.86
N ASN A 202 -0.12 -13.87 -8.07
CA ASN A 202 -0.23 -13.25 -9.39
C ASN A 202 1.13 -12.86 -9.96
N LEU A 203 2.01 -12.24 -9.16
CA LEU A 203 3.33 -11.83 -9.64
C LEU A 203 4.22 -13.04 -9.94
N ALA A 204 4.16 -14.11 -9.13
CA ALA A 204 4.87 -15.35 -9.42
C ALA A 204 4.42 -15.98 -10.75
N ILE A 205 3.10 -15.97 -11.03
CA ILE A 205 2.56 -16.43 -12.33
C ILE A 205 3.09 -15.56 -13.47
N SER A 206 3.06 -14.23 -13.34
CA SER A 206 3.59 -13.30 -14.34
C SER A 206 5.09 -13.49 -14.60
N LEU A 207 5.85 -13.94 -13.59
CA LEU A 207 7.27 -14.29 -13.72
C LEU A 207 7.53 -15.64 -14.40
N GLY A 208 6.48 -16.44 -14.66
CA GLY A 208 6.58 -17.70 -15.40
C GLY A 208 6.20 -18.95 -14.60
N LEU A 209 5.74 -18.81 -13.35
CA LEU A 209 5.16 -19.94 -12.62
C LEU A 209 3.91 -20.44 -13.35
N LYS A 210 3.84 -21.74 -13.63
CA LYS A 210 2.67 -22.33 -14.28
C LYS A 210 1.49 -22.30 -13.30
N PRO A 211 0.30 -21.75 -13.65
CA PRO A 211 -0.84 -21.69 -12.74
C PRO A 211 -1.24 -23.04 -12.15
N LYS A 212 -1.15 -24.13 -12.93
CA LYS A 212 -1.42 -25.50 -12.46
C LYS A 212 -0.45 -26.02 -11.37
N ASN A 213 0.70 -25.36 -11.21
CA ASN A 213 1.72 -25.70 -10.21
C ASN A 213 1.59 -24.83 -8.94
N LEU A 214 0.62 -23.90 -8.89
CA LEU A 214 0.34 -23.10 -7.72
C LEU A 214 -0.83 -23.71 -6.96
N ILE A 215 -0.65 -23.96 -5.66
CA ILE A 215 -1.72 -24.39 -4.75
C ILE A 215 -1.86 -23.34 -3.66
N MET A 216 -3.02 -22.71 -3.58
CA MET A 216 -3.34 -21.73 -2.54
C MET A 216 -4.23 -22.38 -1.48
N CYS A 217 -3.92 -22.12 -0.21
CA CYS A 217 -4.73 -22.54 0.93
C CYS A 217 -5.24 -21.30 1.69
N ASP A 218 -6.40 -21.40 2.29
CA ASP A 218 -6.91 -20.42 3.25
C ASP A 218 -7.37 -21.12 4.54
N THR A 219 -8.16 -20.43 5.37
CA THR A 219 -8.64 -20.95 6.65
C THR A 219 -9.50 -22.22 6.53
N GLN A 220 -10.02 -22.55 5.33
CA GLN A 220 -10.79 -23.78 5.08
C GLN A 220 -9.98 -24.82 4.29
N GLY A 221 -8.66 -24.63 4.13
CA GLY A 221 -7.78 -25.52 3.38
C GLY A 221 -7.60 -25.10 1.91
N VAL A 222 -7.37 -26.08 1.04
CA VAL A 222 -7.02 -25.85 -0.37
C VAL A 222 -8.14 -25.12 -1.12
N ILE A 223 -7.78 -24.18 -1.99
CA ILE A 223 -8.69 -23.53 -2.95
C ILE A 223 -8.75 -24.41 -4.20
N TYR A 224 -9.86 -25.14 -4.37
CA TYR A 224 -10.06 -26.10 -5.45
C TYR A 224 -11.33 -25.79 -6.26
N LYS A 225 -11.38 -26.30 -7.51
CA LYS A 225 -12.56 -26.14 -8.38
C LYS A 225 -13.80 -26.79 -7.76
N GLY A 226 -14.90 -26.03 -7.68
CA GLY A 226 -16.17 -26.50 -7.10
C GLY A 226 -16.28 -26.29 -5.58
N ARG A 227 -15.25 -25.74 -4.93
CA ARG A 227 -15.36 -25.26 -3.54
C ARG A 227 -16.36 -24.10 -3.48
N ILE A 228 -17.28 -24.14 -2.51
CA ILE A 228 -18.29 -23.08 -2.30
C ILE A 228 -17.90 -22.19 -1.11
N GLU A 229 -17.45 -22.80 -0.02
CA GLU A 229 -17.23 -22.10 1.25
C GLU A 229 -16.01 -21.17 1.21
N GLY A 230 -16.21 -19.90 1.57
CA GLY A 230 -15.15 -18.90 1.70
C GLY A 230 -14.55 -18.41 0.37
N MET A 231 -15.18 -18.73 -0.77
CA MET A 231 -14.75 -18.29 -2.09
C MET A 231 -15.16 -16.83 -2.37
N THR A 232 -14.29 -16.13 -3.11
CA THR A 232 -14.53 -14.78 -3.63
C THR A 232 -14.11 -14.74 -5.10
N LYS A 233 -14.58 -13.74 -5.87
CA LYS A 233 -14.15 -13.54 -7.26
C LYS A 233 -12.61 -13.51 -7.44
N TYR A 234 -11.90 -13.03 -6.42
CA TYR A 234 -10.43 -12.96 -6.42
C TYR A 234 -9.78 -14.33 -6.16
N LYS A 235 -10.40 -15.19 -5.34
CA LYS A 235 -9.92 -16.56 -5.06
C LYS A 235 -10.23 -17.54 -6.19
N GLU A 236 -11.31 -17.34 -6.93
CA GLU A 236 -11.73 -18.24 -8.03
C GLU A 236 -10.63 -18.46 -9.07
N ARG A 237 -9.80 -17.44 -9.33
CA ARG A 237 -8.69 -17.53 -10.28
C ARG A 237 -7.57 -18.50 -9.84
N PHE A 238 -7.51 -18.83 -8.55
CA PHE A 238 -6.54 -19.77 -7.96
C PHE A 238 -7.15 -21.14 -7.67
N ALA A 239 -8.42 -21.37 -8.02
CA ALA A 239 -9.06 -22.66 -7.85
C ALA A 239 -8.48 -23.70 -8.82
N VAL A 240 -7.76 -24.68 -8.26
CA VAL A 240 -7.11 -25.74 -9.03
C VAL A 240 -7.94 -27.02 -9.04
N ASP A 241 -7.84 -27.77 -10.14
CA ASP A 241 -8.43 -29.10 -10.25
C ASP A 241 -7.51 -30.11 -9.54
N THR A 242 -7.84 -30.45 -8.29
CA THR A 242 -7.01 -31.28 -7.43
C THR A 242 -7.85 -32.05 -6.41
N ALA A 243 -7.34 -33.20 -5.96
CA ALA A 243 -7.92 -33.98 -4.87
C ALA A 243 -7.48 -33.50 -3.48
N LEU A 244 -6.45 -32.66 -3.40
CA LEU A 244 -5.91 -32.15 -2.13
C LEU A 244 -6.92 -31.22 -1.44
N ARG A 245 -7.00 -31.29 -0.11
CA ARG A 245 -7.93 -30.55 0.74
C ARG A 245 -7.23 -29.81 1.86
N THR A 246 -6.11 -30.31 2.38
CA THR A 246 -5.39 -29.66 3.49
C THR A 246 -4.06 -29.05 3.07
N LEU A 247 -3.51 -28.18 3.92
CA LEU A 247 -2.18 -27.59 3.71
C LEU A 247 -1.10 -28.67 3.76
N GLU A 248 -1.22 -29.62 4.69
CA GLU A 248 -0.29 -30.74 4.84
C GLU A 248 -0.22 -31.56 3.56
N GLU A 249 -1.37 -31.88 2.96
CA GLU A 249 -1.45 -32.59 1.69
C GLU A 249 -0.82 -31.78 0.54
N ALA A 250 -1.05 -30.47 0.50
CA ALA A 250 -0.47 -29.57 -0.50
C ALA A 250 1.07 -29.46 -0.38
N ALA A 251 1.60 -29.51 0.84
CA ALA A 251 3.01 -29.32 1.13
C ALA A 251 3.88 -30.56 0.85
N VAL A 252 3.31 -31.75 0.67
CA VAL A 252 4.08 -32.99 0.40
C VAL A 252 4.71 -32.96 -1.00
N GLY A 253 6.04 -32.86 -1.09
CA GLY A 253 6.87 -32.93 -2.31
C GLY A 253 7.99 -31.91 -2.37
#